data_AF-A0A246BLC8-F1
#
_entry.id   AF-A0A246BLC8-F1
#
_cell.length_a   1.000
_cell.length_b   1.000
_cell.length_c   1.000
_cell.angle_alpha   90.00
_cell.angle_beta   90.00
_cell.angle_gamma   90.00
#
_symmetry.space_group_name_H-M   'P 1'
#
loop_
_entity.id
_entity.type
_entity.pdbx_description
1 polymer ?
#
loop_
_entity_poly.entity_id
_entity_poly.type
_entity_poly.pdbx_seq_one_letter_code
_entity_poly.pdbx_strand_id
1 'polypeptide(L)'
;MEVPSFEFLIQDVENGWFEWSPARYPELLRLPQTPSTDGPGPGHSLQVDDASLQFYDEMVGIQVIVSGNVTYERAHALVTEVADHLARLTQQSVTVFEVEVESKGRPVRFVIEEE
;
A
#
# COMPACT_ATOMS: atom_id res chain seq x y z
N MET A 1 -21.54 -11.23 -2.74
CA MET A 1 -21.39 -9.95 -2.02
C MET A 1 -20.03 -9.44 -2.39
N GLU A 2 -19.92 -8.21 -2.91
CA GLU A 2 -18.62 -7.59 -3.12
C GLU A 2 -17.97 -7.41 -1.76
N VAL A 3 -16.76 -7.91 -1.61
CA VAL A 3 -15.95 -7.68 -0.40
C VAL A 3 -15.47 -6.23 -0.48
N PRO A 4 -15.64 -5.41 0.55
CA PRO A 4 -15.17 -4.03 0.49
C PRO A 4 -13.66 -4.02 0.28
N SER A 5 -13.21 -3.12 -0.59
CA SER A 5 -11.80 -2.92 -0.92
C SER A 5 -11.47 -1.44 -0.88
N PHE A 6 -10.33 -1.11 -0.27
CA PHE A 6 -9.75 0.21 -0.23
C PHE A 6 -8.41 0.18 -0.97
N GLU A 7 -8.16 1.21 -1.76
CA GLU A 7 -6.97 1.30 -2.59
C GLU A 7 -6.12 2.50 -2.17
N PHE A 8 -4.82 2.27 -2.06
CA PHE A 8 -3.85 3.24 -1.63
C PHE A 8 -2.62 3.20 -2.53
N LEU A 9 -1.86 4.29 -2.57
CA LEU A 9 -0.60 4.38 -3.27
C LEU A 9 0.47 4.91 -2.30
N ILE A 10 1.51 4.12 -2.10
CA ILE A 10 2.69 4.52 -1.34
C ILE A 10 3.73 5.05 -2.33
N GLN A 11 4.27 6.25 -2.12
CA GLN A 11 5.30 6.83 -2.99
C GLN A 11 6.45 7.46 -2.20
N ASP A 12 7.64 7.46 -2.79
CA ASP A 12 8.75 8.30 -2.36
C ASP A 12 8.41 9.78 -2.65
N VAL A 13 8.62 10.67 -1.69
CA VAL A 13 8.27 12.10 -1.80
C VAL A 13 9.17 12.84 -2.78
N GLU A 14 10.43 12.42 -2.93
CA GLU A 14 11.39 13.14 -3.76
C GLU A 14 11.29 12.76 -5.23
N ASN A 15 11.13 11.47 -5.52
CA ASN A 15 11.22 10.93 -6.88
C ASN A 15 9.95 10.22 -7.32
N GLY A 16 9.00 9.94 -6.43
CA GLY A 16 7.84 9.10 -6.69
C GLY A 16 8.16 7.61 -6.79
N TRP A 17 9.41 7.26 -7.08
CA TRP A 17 9.87 5.90 -7.33
C TRP A 17 10.72 5.33 -6.20
N PHE A 18 10.67 4.01 -6.15
CA PHE A 18 11.37 3.17 -5.22
C PHE A 18 12.51 2.45 -5.95
N GLU A 19 13.77 2.76 -5.62
CA GLU A 19 14.95 2.16 -6.27
C GLU A 19 15.35 0.83 -5.63
N TRP A 20 14.47 -0.18 -5.65
CA TRP A 20 14.75 -1.50 -5.07
C TRP A 20 14.19 -2.67 -5.88
N SER A 21 14.78 -3.84 -5.66
CA SER A 21 14.42 -5.07 -6.37
C SER A 21 13.16 -5.74 -5.78
N PRO A 22 12.28 -6.30 -6.62
CA PRO A 22 11.17 -7.17 -6.20
C PRO A 22 11.58 -8.30 -5.25
N ALA A 23 12.83 -8.77 -5.31
CA ALA A 23 13.35 -9.79 -4.40
C ALA A 23 13.35 -9.36 -2.91
N ARG A 24 13.27 -8.06 -2.62
CA ARG A 24 13.22 -7.52 -1.26
C ARG A 24 11.80 -7.29 -0.74
N TYR A 25 10.77 -7.57 -1.53
CA TYR A 25 9.37 -7.31 -1.15
C TYR A 25 8.96 -8.01 0.14
N PRO A 26 9.34 -9.28 0.40
CA PRO A 26 9.02 -9.93 1.68
C PRO A 26 9.63 -9.25 2.90
N GLU A 27 10.76 -8.55 2.73
CA GLU A 27 11.41 -7.80 3.80
C GLU A 27 10.80 -6.41 3.97
N LEU A 28 10.54 -5.73 2.85
CA LEU A 28 10.19 -4.31 2.79
C LEU A 28 8.69 -4.06 2.96
N LEU A 29 7.85 -4.94 2.40
CA LEU A 29 6.39 -4.85 2.40
C LEU A 29 5.80 -5.77 3.45
N ARG A 30 6.27 -5.65 4.69
CA ARG A 30 5.76 -6.39 5.85
C ARG A 30 5.20 -5.42 6.89
N LEU A 31 4.40 -5.96 7.80
CA LEU A 31 3.87 -5.24 8.95
C LEU A 31 4.72 -5.58 10.19
N PRO A 32 5.63 -4.69 10.65
CA PRO A 32 6.53 -4.98 11.77
C PRO A 32 5.83 -5.04 13.14
N GLN A 33 4.65 -4.46 13.28
CA GLN A 33 3.87 -4.38 14.52
C GLN A 33 2.61 -5.22 14.46
N THR A 34 1.96 -5.28 13.29
CA THR A 34 0.75 -6.08 13.10
C THR A 34 1.11 -7.51 12.67
N PRO A 35 0.68 -8.55 13.42
CA PRO A 35 0.85 -9.94 12.99
C PRO A 35 0.27 -10.17 11.60
N SER A 36 1.09 -10.71 10.70
CA SER A 36 0.72 -10.96 9.32
C SER A 36 1.38 -12.24 8.82
N THR A 37 0.79 -12.83 7.80
CA THR A 37 1.35 -13.99 7.10
C THR A 37 1.33 -13.74 5.61
N ASP A 38 2.16 -14.44 4.84
CA ASP A 38 2.12 -14.34 3.38
C ASP A 38 0.74 -14.76 2.86
N GLY A 39 0.13 -13.88 2.06
CA GLY A 39 -1.17 -14.10 1.45
C GLY A 39 -1.08 -14.88 0.14
N PRO A 40 -2.20 -15.45 -0.34
CA PRO A 40 -2.27 -16.05 -1.67
C PRO A 40 -2.46 -14.99 -2.76
N GLY A 41 -1.77 -15.14 -3.90
CA GLY A 41 -1.99 -14.30 -5.08
C GLY A 41 -0.74 -14.12 -5.94
N PRO A 42 -0.87 -13.51 -7.13
CA PRO A 42 0.30 -13.05 -7.89
C PRO A 42 0.94 -11.85 -7.17
N GLY A 43 2.27 -11.79 -7.19
CA GLY A 43 3.03 -10.71 -6.53
C GLY A 43 3.28 -10.96 -5.05
N HIS A 44 3.41 -9.87 -4.29
CA HIS A 44 3.54 -9.91 -2.84
C HIS A 44 2.19 -9.59 -2.21
N SER A 45 1.78 -10.36 -1.20
CA SER A 45 0.53 -10.12 -0.49
C SER A 45 0.65 -10.56 0.96
N LEU A 46 -0.13 -9.93 1.84
CA LEU A 46 -0.19 -10.25 3.26
C LEU A 46 -1.63 -10.54 3.68
N GLN A 47 -1.82 -11.56 4.49
CA GLN A 47 -3.04 -11.81 5.23
C GLN A 47 -2.90 -11.30 6.67
N VAL A 48 -3.87 -10.50 7.10
CA VAL A 48 -3.94 -9.87 8.42
C VAL A 48 -5.37 -10.02 8.95
N ASP A 49 -5.58 -10.90 9.91
CA ASP A 49 -6.92 -11.21 10.43
C ASP A 49 -7.92 -11.45 9.26
N ASP A 50 -9.00 -10.68 9.21
CA ASP A 50 -10.04 -10.72 8.16
C ASP A 50 -9.75 -9.80 6.95
N ALA A 51 -8.52 -9.30 6.81
CA ALA A 51 -8.06 -8.43 5.73
C ALA A 51 -6.90 -9.03 4.92
N SER A 52 -6.87 -8.73 3.63
CA SER A 52 -5.82 -9.09 2.69
C SER A 52 -5.25 -7.82 2.07
N LEU A 53 -3.93 -7.67 2.11
CA LEU A 53 -3.19 -6.60 1.43
C LEU A 53 -2.51 -7.18 0.21
N GLN A 54 -2.74 -6.58 -0.95
CA GLN A 54 -2.06 -6.94 -2.20
C GLN A 54 -1.23 -5.76 -2.69
N PHE A 55 0.01 -6.04 -3.07
CA PHE A 55 0.97 -5.02 -3.46
C PHE A 55 1.30 -5.14 -4.95
N TYR A 56 1.20 -4.02 -5.66
CA TYR A 56 1.50 -3.92 -7.09
C TYR A 56 2.48 -2.78 -7.36
N ASP A 57 3.46 -3.04 -8.22
CA ASP A 57 4.55 -2.12 -8.59
C ASP A 57 4.44 -1.63 -10.05
N GLU A 58 3.26 -1.79 -10.66
CA GLU A 58 2.99 -1.41 -12.05
C GLU A 58 2.86 0.12 -12.23
N MET A 59 2.65 0.86 -11.13
CA MET A 59 2.52 2.32 -11.11
C MET A 59 3.76 2.97 -10.48
N VAL A 60 3.86 4.31 -10.59
CA VAL A 60 4.86 5.08 -9.85
C VAL A 60 4.60 4.91 -8.36
N GLY A 61 5.44 4.13 -7.66
CA GLY A 61 5.25 3.78 -6.25
C GLY A 61 4.76 2.34 -6.06
N ILE A 62 4.12 2.07 -4.93
CA ILE A 62 3.53 0.77 -4.61
C ILE A 62 2.04 0.95 -4.36
N GLN A 63 1.21 0.40 -5.25
CA GLN A 63 -0.22 0.32 -5.06
C GLN A 63 -0.53 -0.77 -4.04
N VAL A 64 -1.39 -0.45 -3.08
CA VAL A 64 -1.83 -1.38 -2.04
C VAL A 64 -3.34 -1.48 -2.08
N ILE A 65 -3.84 -2.69 -2.36
CA ILE A 65 -5.27 -2.99 -2.28
C ILE A 65 -5.52 -3.74 -0.99
N VAL A 66 -6.29 -3.12 -0.09
CA VAL A 66 -6.73 -3.73 1.17
C VAL A 66 -8.17 -4.19 0.99
N SER A 67 -8.40 -5.50 1.04
CA SER A 67 -9.72 -6.10 0.86
C SER A 67 -10.06 -7.03 2.02
N GLY A 68 -11.34 -7.16 2.36
CA GLY A 68 -11.78 -8.02 3.46
C GLY A 68 -12.83 -7.37 4.33
N ASN A 69 -13.08 -7.96 5.50
CA ASN A 69 -13.99 -7.37 6.48
C ASN A 69 -13.23 -6.34 7.33
N VAL A 70 -12.89 -5.21 6.72
CA VAL A 70 -12.04 -4.17 7.35
C VAL A 70 -12.69 -2.79 7.20
N THR A 71 -12.49 -1.92 8.19
CA THR A 71 -12.89 -0.52 8.10
C THR A 71 -11.84 0.29 7.33
N TYR A 72 -12.26 1.43 6.77
CA TYR A 72 -11.33 2.36 6.13
C TYR A 72 -10.17 2.76 7.07
N GLU A 73 -10.47 3.15 8.31
CA GLU A 73 -9.47 3.54 9.31
C GLU A 73 -8.44 2.42 9.57
N ARG A 74 -8.90 1.17 9.64
CA ARG A 74 -8.01 0.02 9.84
C ARG A 74 -7.18 -0.26 8.59
N ALA A 75 -7.77 -0.16 7.40
CA ALA A 75 -7.06 -0.32 6.13
C ALA A 75 -5.96 0.74 5.97
N HIS A 76 -6.29 2.01 6.23
CA HIS A 76 -5.34 3.12 6.21
C HIS A 76 -4.20 2.87 7.22
N ALA A 77 -4.52 2.51 8.46
CA ALA A 77 -3.50 2.21 9.47
C ALA A 77 -2.53 1.09 9.07
N LEU A 78 -3.01 0.04 8.42
CA LEU A 78 -2.17 -1.05 7.91
C LEU A 78 -1.23 -0.56 6.81
N VAL A 79 -1.73 0.27 5.89
CA VAL A 79 -0.93 0.84 4.79
C VAL A 79 0.10 1.83 5.33
N THR A 80 -0.27 2.68 6.29
CA THR A 80 0.67 3.59 6.97
C THR A 80 1.78 2.80 7.68
N GLU A 81 1.46 1.69 8.34
CA GLU A 81 2.48 0.85 8.97
C GLU A 81 3.47 0.27 7.94
N VAL A 82 3.00 -0.15 6.76
CA VAL A 82 3.88 -0.55 5.65
C VAL A 82 4.74 0.62 5.17
N ALA A 83 4.15 1.80 4.97
CA ALA A 83 4.85 3.00 4.52
C ALA A 83 5.94 3.45 5.50
N ASP A 84 5.65 3.45 6.81
CA ASP A 84 6.62 3.75 7.87
C ASP A 84 7.76 2.72 7.89
N HIS A 85 7.41 1.44 7.68
CA HIS A 85 8.41 0.40 7.63
C HIS A 85 9.34 0.57 6.42
N LEU A 86 8.77 0.87 5.25
CA LEU A 86 9.48 1.17 4.02
C LEU A 86 10.42 2.34 4.23
N ALA A 87 9.90 3.50 4.66
CA ALA A 87 10.66 4.71 4.92
C ALA A 87 11.87 4.43 5.81
N ARG A 88 11.69 3.64 6.88
CA ARG A 88 12.77 3.27 7.79
C ARG A 88 13.84 2.39 7.15
N LEU A 89 13.47 1.41 6.31
CA LEU A 89 14.42 0.48 5.71
C LEU A 89 15.14 1.05 4.48
N THR A 90 14.46 1.90 3.72
CA THR A 90 15.03 2.55 2.54
C THR A 90 15.70 3.88 2.87
N GLN A 91 15.47 4.43 4.08
CA GLN A 91 15.89 5.77 4.48
C GLN A 91 15.32 6.86 3.54
N GLN A 92 14.15 6.60 2.97
CA GLN A 92 13.44 7.49 2.06
C GLN A 92 12.25 8.16 2.75
N SER A 93 11.87 9.33 2.25
CA SER A 93 10.65 10.01 2.68
C SER A 93 9.46 9.43 1.93
N VAL A 94 8.47 8.89 2.61
CA VAL A 94 7.35 8.18 1.99
C VAL A 94 6.01 8.85 2.34
N THR A 95 5.11 8.95 1.37
CA THR A 95 3.73 9.41 1.54
C THR A 95 2.74 8.31 1.10
N VAL A 96 1.60 8.26 1.78
CA VAL A 96 0.45 7.42 1.40
C VAL A 96 -0.63 8.31 0.79
N PHE A 97 -1.11 7.93 -0.38
CA PHE A 97 -2.25 8.56 -1.06
C PHE A 97 -3.43 7.60 -1.09
N GLU A 98 -4.62 8.13 -0.87
CA GLU A 98 -5.87 7.40 -1.14
C GLU A 98 -6.14 7.41 -2.64
N VAL A 99 -6.46 6.23 -3.19
CA VAL A 99 -6.91 6.13 -4.58
C VAL A 99 -8.43 6.00 -4.55
N GLU A 100 -9.12 7.12 -4.75
CA GLU A 100 -10.56 7.07 -5.03
C GLU A 100 -10.75 6.36 -6.37
N VAL A 101 -11.24 5.12 -6.32
CA VAL A 101 -11.64 4.38 -7.51
C VAL A 101 -12.95 4.98 -8.04
N GLU A 102 -12.88 6.16 -8.64
CA GLU A 102 -13.94 6.61 -9.55
C GLU A 102 -13.94 5.66 -10.75
N SER A 103 -14.87 4.71 -10.68
CA SER A 103 -15.37 3.87 -11.77
C SER A 103 -14.81 4.23 -13.15
N LYS A 104 -13.86 3.40 -13.63
CA LYS A 104 -13.48 3.28 -15.05
C LYS A 104 -13.02 4.58 -15.73
N GLY A 105 -11.73 4.87 -15.54
CA GLY A 105 -10.90 5.46 -16.58
C GLY A 105 -10.92 6.99 -16.66
N ARG A 106 -10.13 7.63 -15.79
CA ARG A 106 -9.38 8.87 -16.06
C ARG A 106 -8.43 9.17 -14.87
N PRO A 107 -7.35 9.94 -15.08
CA PRO A 107 -6.17 9.91 -14.23
C PRO A 107 -6.41 10.52 -12.85
N VAL A 108 -5.73 9.93 -11.86
CA VAL A 108 -5.66 10.34 -10.46
C VAL A 108 -5.21 11.80 -10.37
N ARG A 109 -5.99 12.63 -9.70
CA ARG A 109 -5.67 14.03 -9.40
C ARG A 109 -5.08 14.07 -8.00
N PHE A 110 -3.78 14.29 -7.90
CA PHE A 110 -3.10 14.52 -6.62
C PHE A 110 -3.58 15.85 -6.05
N VAL A 111 -4.31 15.82 -4.93
CA VAL A 111 -4.55 17.01 -4.11
C VAL A 111 -3.40 17.06 -3.12
N ILE A 112 -2.38 17.84 -3.45
CA ILE A 112 -1.41 18.30 -2.46
C ILE A 112 -2.09 19.49 -1.79
N GLU A 113 -2.58 19.33 -0.57
CA GLU A 113 -2.88 20.48 0.28
C GLU A 113 -1.55 21.00 0.80
N GLU A 114 -1.01 22.04 0.15
CA GLU A 114 0.05 22.88 0.72
C GLU A 114 -0.59 23.81 1.77
N GLU A 115 -0.18 23.70 3.05
CA GLU A 115 -0.35 24.75 4.07
C GLU A 115 0.74 25.82 3.97
#